data_AF-T1QDR0-F1
#
_entry.id   AF-T1QDR0-F1
#
_cell.length_a   1.000
_cell.length_b   1.000
_cell.length_c   1.000
_cell.angle_alpha   90.00
_cell.angle_beta   90.00
_cell.angle_gamma   90.00
#
_symmetry.space_group_name_H-M   'P 1'
#
loop_
_entity.id
_entity.type
_entity.pdbx_description
1 polymer ?
#
loop_
_entity_poly.entity_id
_entity_poly.type
_entity_poly.pdbx_seq_one_letter_code
_entity_poly.pdbx_strand_id
1 'polypeptide(L)'
;QLVENADECMVLDNEALYDICFRTLKLSTPSFGDLNHLISATMSGVTCSLRFPGQLNSDLRKLAVNLIPFPRLHFFMVGFAPLTSRGSQQYISLTVPELTQQMWDAKNMMCAADPRHGRYLTASAMFRGKMSTKEVDEQIINVQNKNSSYFVEWIPNNVKSSVCDIPPKGLKMSSTFVGNSTSIQEMFRRVSEQFTAMFRRKAFLHWYTGEGMDEMEFTEAESNMNDLVAEYQQYQDATAEDEDEYEEENYEEN
;
A
#
# COMPACT_ATOMS: atom_id res chain seq x y z
N GLN A 1 -1.53 11.82 -15.45
CA GLN A 1 -2.17 12.61 -14.36
C GLN A 1 -1.72 12.16 -12.97
N LEU A 2 -2.30 11.13 -12.32
CA LEU A 2 -1.85 10.73 -10.95
C LEU A 2 -0.38 10.30 -10.90
N VAL A 3 0.08 9.64 -11.97
CA VAL A 3 1.48 9.22 -12.12
C VAL A 3 2.45 10.41 -12.20
N GLU A 4 2.02 11.55 -12.74
CA GLU A 4 2.90 12.69 -13.04
C GLU A 4 2.77 13.83 -12.03
N ASN A 5 1.60 13.99 -11.42
CA ASN A 5 1.23 15.19 -10.68
C ASN A 5 0.99 14.96 -9.18
N ALA A 6 1.03 13.71 -8.72
CA ALA A 6 0.89 13.39 -7.30
C ALA A 6 2.22 12.90 -6.72
N ASP A 7 2.56 13.36 -5.52
CA ASP A 7 3.77 12.89 -4.81
C ASP A 7 3.54 11.51 -4.17
N GLU A 8 2.35 11.25 -3.61
CA GLU A 8 2.01 10.01 -2.91
C GLU A 8 0.56 9.61 -3.21
N CYS A 9 0.31 8.35 -3.56
CA CYS A 9 -1.03 7.82 -3.80
C CYS A 9 -1.33 6.64 -2.87
N MET A 10 -2.19 6.85 -1.87
CA MET A 10 -2.67 5.77 -1.01
C MET A 10 -3.82 5.03 -1.70
N VAL A 11 -3.58 3.80 -2.16
CA VAL A 11 -4.58 3.03 -2.91
C VAL A 11 -5.55 2.33 -1.97
N LEU A 12 -6.83 2.69 -2.09
CA LEU A 12 -7.94 2.10 -1.36
C LEU A 12 -8.91 1.45 -2.36
N ASP A 13 -8.91 0.13 -2.38
CA ASP A 13 -9.66 -0.68 -3.32
C ASP A 13 -10.95 -1.21 -2.69
N ASN A 14 -12.09 -0.89 -3.30
CA ASN A 14 -13.38 -1.35 -2.83
C ASN A 14 -13.53 -2.88 -2.88
N GLU A 15 -12.85 -3.56 -3.80
CA GLU A 15 -12.87 -5.03 -3.88
C GLU A 15 -12.24 -5.64 -2.62
N ALA A 16 -11.06 -5.16 -2.23
CA ALA A 16 -10.38 -5.57 -1.00
C ALA A 16 -11.15 -5.18 0.26
N LEU A 17 -11.69 -3.97 0.32
CA LEU A 17 -12.49 -3.51 1.46
C LEU A 17 -13.74 -4.38 1.66
N TYR A 18 -14.42 -4.72 0.57
CA TYR A 18 -15.57 -5.62 0.62
C TYR A 18 -15.19 -7.02 1.09
N ASP A 19 -14.09 -7.57 0.57
CA ASP A 19 -13.59 -8.89 0.96
C ASP A 19 -13.16 -8.92 2.44
N ILE A 20 -12.54 -7.86 2.97
CA ILE A 20 -12.24 -7.72 4.40
C ILE A 20 -13.52 -7.74 5.23
N CYS A 21 -14.52 -6.92 4.87
CA CYS A 21 -15.78 -6.86 5.60
C CYS A 21 -16.51 -8.22 5.59
N PHE A 22 -16.55 -8.88 4.44
CA PHE A 22 -17.27 -10.15 4.27
C PHE A 22 -16.52 -11.33 4.90
N ARG A 23 -15.24 -11.51 4.57
CA ARG A 23 -14.46 -12.69 4.95
C ARG A 23 -13.82 -12.57 6.32
N THR A 24 -13.27 -11.40 6.67
CA THR A 24 -12.53 -11.19 7.92
C THR A 24 -13.45 -10.72 9.04
N LEU A 25 -14.27 -9.69 8.80
CA LEU A 25 -15.20 -9.15 9.81
C LEU A 25 -16.51 -9.95 9.94
N LYS A 26 -16.75 -10.91 9.05
CA LYS A 26 -17.93 -11.80 9.03
C LYS A 26 -19.25 -11.03 8.88
N LEU A 27 -19.25 -9.93 8.13
CA LEU A 27 -20.46 -9.20 7.79
C LEU A 27 -21.11 -9.82 6.56
N SER A 28 -22.32 -10.36 6.69
CA SER A 28 -23.02 -11.02 5.58
C SER A 28 -23.41 -10.05 4.46
N THR A 29 -23.64 -8.78 4.80
CA THR A 29 -24.05 -7.71 3.88
C THR A 29 -23.29 -6.43 4.22
N PRO A 30 -22.04 -6.27 3.74
CA PRO A 30 -21.27 -5.06 3.96
C PRO A 30 -21.97 -3.83 3.37
N SER A 31 -22.14 -2.79 4.19
CA SER A 31 -22.66 -1.50 3.75
C SER A 31 -21.53 -0.52 3.46
N PHE A 32 -21.80 0.57 2.73
CA PHE A 32 -20.81 1.66 2.58
C PHE A 32 -20.32 2.23 3.92
N GLY A 33 -21.15 2.18 4.97
CA GLY A 33 -20.73 2.58 6.31
C GLY A 33 -19.61 1.70 6.87
N ASP A 34 -19.62 0.40 6.55
CA ASP A 34 -18.59 -0.54 6.99
C ASP A 34 -17.27 -0.32 6.23
N LEU A 35 -17.34 -0.09 4.92
CA LEU A 35 -16.18 0.25 4.10
C LEU A 35 -15.55 1.59 4.55
N ASN A 36 -16.39 2.60 4.77
CA ASN A 36 -15.95 3.91 5.26
C ASN A 36 -15.31 3.83 6.64
N HIS A 37 -15.75 2.90 7.49
CA HIS A 37 -15.11 2.67 8.79
C HIS A 37 -13.65 2.23 8.62
N LEU A 38 -13.38 1.27 7.73
CA LEU A 38 -12.02 0.81 7.43
C LEU A 38 -11.16 1.94 6.86
N ILE A 39 -11.67 2.68 5.88
CA ILE A 39 -10.97 3.82 5.27
C ILE A 39 -10.62 4.86 6.34
N SER A 40 -11.57 5.23 7.20
CA SER A 40 -11.35 6.22 8.25
C SER A 40 -10.28 5.79 9.26
N ALA A 41 -10.22 4.49 9.58
CA ALA A 41 -9.21 3.94 10.49
C ALA A 41 -7.81 4.02 9.87
N THR A 42 -7.67 3.63 8.60
CA THR A 42 -6.42 3.70 7.85
C THR A 42 -5.95 5.15 7.67
N MET A 43 -6.83 6.06 7.25
CA MET A 43 -6.50 7.49 7.11
C MET A 43 -6.09 8.13 8.44
N SER A 44 -6.76 7.75 9.54
CA SER A 44 -6.33 8.16 10.87
C SER A 44 -4.96 7.57 11.24
N GLY A 45 -4.60 6.38 10.75
CA GLY A 45 -3.29 5.78 10.98
C GLY A 45 -2.18 6.53 10.26
N VAL A 46 -2.32 6.68 8.93
CA VAL A 46 -1.33 7.34 8.05
C VAL A 46 -1.02 8.77 8.50
N THR A 47 -2.04 9.53 8.91
CA THR A 47 -1.87 10.93 9.34
C THR A 47 -1.54 11.09 10.83
N CYS A 48 -1.30 10.01 11.55
CA CYS A 48 -1.14 10.05 13.01
C CYS A 48 0.06 10.90 13.44
N SER A 49 1.20 10.72 12.79
CA SER A 49 2.46 11.42 13.07
C SER A 49 2.39 12.94 12.84
N LEU A 50 1.44 13.40 12.04
CA LEU A 50 1.20 14.84 11.80
C LEU A 50 0.34 15.46 12.89
N ARG A 51 -0.56 14.67 13.47
CA ARG A 51 -1.61 15.15 14.38
C ARG A 51 -1.22 15.00 15.85
N PHE A 52 -0.33 14.07 16.15
CA PHE A 52 0.06 13.74 17.51
C PHE A 52 1.58 13.63 17.64
N PRO A 53 2.15 14.09 18.77
CA PRO A 53 3.53 13.77 19.09
C PRO A 53 3.65 12.27 19.37
N GLY A 54 4.59 11.62 18.69
CA GLY A 54 5.01 10.26 18.96
C GLY A 54 6.46 10.18 19.44
N GLN A 55 6.85 9.00 19.93
CA GLN A 55 8.22 8.69 20.32
C GLN A 55 9.15 8.65 19.09
N LEU A 56 8.61 8.20 17.96
CA LEU A 56 9.29 8.13 16.67
C LEU A 56 8.34 8.67 15.58
N ASN A 57 8.62 9.89 15.09
CA ASN A 57 7.74 10.60 14.16
C ASN A 57 8.28 10.59 12.72
N SER A 58 7.40 10.21 11.79
CA SER A 58 7.61 10.35 10.35
C SER A 58 6.63 11.40 9.82
N ASP A 59 7.11 12.59 9.47
CA ASP A 59 6.28 13.56 8.73
C ASP A 59 6.03 13.06 7.28
N LEU A 60 5.08 13.67 6.56
CA LEU A 60 4.74 13.25 5.19
C LEU A 60 5.94 13.34 4.25
N ARG A 61 6.77 14.37 4.38
CA ARG A 61 7.96 14.50 3.54
C ARG A 61 8.96 13.36 3.79
N LYS A 62 9.13 12.97 5.05
CA LYS A 62 9.93 11.79 5.42
C LYS A 62 9.29 10.50 4.93
N LEU A 63 7.97 10.40 4.88
CA LEU A 63 7.32 9.24 4.26
C LEU A 63 7.63 9.19 2.76
N ALA A 64 7.42 10.27 2.02
CA ALA A 64 7.78 10.35 0.59
C ALA A 64 9.24 9.94 0.36
N VAL A 65 10.18 10.60 1.04
CA VAL A 65 11.63 10.37 0.84
C VAL A 65 12.06 8.95 1.23
N ASN A 66 11.43 8.33 2.23
CA ASN A 66 11.81 6.98 2.64
C ASN A 66 11.08 5.88 1.86
N LEU A 67 9.92 6.17 1.27
CA LEU A 67 9.06 5.16 0.65
C LEU A 67 9.06 5.19 -0.87
N ILE A 68 9.51 6.27 -1.50
CA ILE A 68 9.50 6.44 -2.96
C ILE A 68 10.94 6.43 -3.46
N PRO A 69 11.46 5.25 -3.87
CA PRO A 69 12.76 5.17 -4.52
C PRO A 69 12.73 5.78 -5.93
N PHE A 70 11.60 5.63 -6.63
CA PHE A 70 11.42 6.09 -8.01
C PHE A 70 10.17 6.96 -8.15
N PRO A 71 10.24 8.15 -8.81
CA PRO A 71 9.15 9.13 -8.82
C PRO A 71 7.80 8.63 -9.32
N ARG A 72 7.77 7.65 -10.24
CA ARG A 72 6.53 7.10 -10.81
C ARG A 72 5.91 5.97 -9.97
N LEU A 73 6.70 5.37 -9.05
CA LEU A 73 6.31 4.23 -8.24
C LEU A 73 5.89 4.67 -6.83
N HIS A 74 4.96 5.62 -6.76
CA HIS A 74 4.45 6.26 -5.54
C HIS A 74 3.04 5.79 -5.15
N PHE A 75 2.59 4.67 -5.68
CA PHE A 75 1.33 4.04 -5.30
C PHE A 75 1.55 3.05 -4.16
N PHE A 76 0.92 3.33 -3.02
CA PHE A 76 1.08 2.54 -1.81
C PHE A 76 -0.11 1.61 -1.55
N MET A 77 0.22 0.38 -1.20
CA MET A 77 -0.72 -0.56 -0.58
C MET A 77 -0.82 -0.23 0.90
N VAL A 78 -2.03 0.08 1.36
CA VAL A 78 -2.26 0.39 2.78
C VAL A 78 -2.96 -0.77 3.48
N GLY A 79 -2.64 -0.94 4.76
CA GLY A 79 -3.23 -1.97 5.61
C GLY A 79 -3.53 -1.43 7.00
N PHE A 80 -4.47 -2.05 7.69
CA PHE A 80 -4.79 -1.70 9.08
C PHE A 80 -4.87 -2.96 9.91
N ALA A 81 -4.31 -2.91 11.12
CA ALA A 81 -4.52 -3.93 12.12
C ALA A 81 -4.81 -3.27 13.48
N PRO A 82 -5.69 -3.85 14.31
CA PRO A 82 -6.33 -5.15 14.12
C PRO A 82 -7.64 -5.08 13.32
N LEU A 83 -7.90 -6.10 12.51
CA LEU A 83 -9.19 -6.33 11.85
C LEU A 83 -9.91 -7.47 12.56
N THR A 84 -10.76 -7.12 13.51
CA THR A 84 -11.47 -8.11 14.35
C THR A 84 -12.96 -7.94 14.23
N SER A 85 -13.68 -9.07 14.17
CA SER A 85 -15.14 -9.05 14.20
C SER A 85 -15.64 -8.50 15.54
N ARG A 86 -16.82 -7.86 15.54
CA ARG A 86 -17.43 -7.31 16.77
C ARG A 86 -17.60 -8.35 17.89
N GLY A 87 -17.83 -9.61 17.54
CA GLY A 87 -17.98 -10.70 18.51
C GLY A 87 -16.65 -11.23 19.07
N SER A 88 -15.56 -11.11 18.31
CA SER A 88 -14.24 -11.61 18.71
C SER A 88 -13.39 -10.59 19.47
N GLN A 89 -13.76 -9.30 19.40
CA GLN A 89 -12.96 -8.20 19.95
C GLN A 89 -12.69 -8.33 21.47
N GLN A 90 -13.60 -8.95 22.24
CA GLN A 90 -13.43 -9.15 23.68
C GLN A 90 -12.47 -10.28 24.06
N TYR A 91 -12.18 -11.20 23.12
CA TYR A 91 -11.41 -12.42 23.37
C TYR A 91 -9.97 -12.35 22.85
N ILE A 92 -9.60 -11.29 22.14
CA ILE A 92 -8.29 -11.14 21.51
C ILE A 92 -7.41 -10.25 22.39
N SER A 93 -6.28 -10.80 22.85
CA SER A 93 -5.23 -10.03 23.52
C SER A 93 -4.27 -9.44 22.50
N LEU A 94 -4.55 -8.23 22.03
CA LEU A 94 -3.68 -7.54 21.08
C LEU A 94 -2.26 -7.39 21.66
N THR A 95 -1.26 -7.96 21.00
CA THR A 95 0.16 -7.80 21.30
C THR A 95 0.92 -7.22 20.10
N VAL A 96 2.14 -6.71 20.31
CA VAL A 96 2.98 -6.19 19.21
C VAL A 96 3.27 -7.28 18.15
N PRO A 97 3.65 -8.52 18.52
CA PRO A 97 3.84 -9.59 17.53
C PRO A 97 2.59 -9.90 16.70
N GLU A 98 1.40 -9.93 17.33
CA GLU A 98 0.14 -10.17 16.62
C GLU A 98 -0.21 -9.05 15.65
N LEU A 99 -0.03 -7.78 16.07
CA LEU A 99 -0.24 -6.62 15.20
C LEU A 99 0.72 -6.67 14.01
N THR A 100 1.99 -6.95 14.25
CA THR A 100 3.00 -7.12 13.21
C THR A 100 2.63 -8.26 12.26
N GLN A 101 2.23 -9.43 12.76
CA GLN A 101 1.83 -10.53 11.90
C GLN A 101 0.60 -10.20 11.04
N GLN A 102 -0.42 -9.56 11.62
CA GLN A 102 -1.60 -9.12 10.88
C GLN A 102 -1.27 -8.07 9.83
N MET A 103 -0.30 -7.20 10.08
CA MET A 103 0.07 -6.12 9.19
C MET A 103 0.63 -6.61 7.84
N TRP A 104 1.35 -7.74 7.84
CA TRP A 104 1.88 -8.39 6.65
C TRP A 104 0.99 -9.53 6.09
N ASP A 105 -0.22 -9.70 6.64
CA ASP A 105 -1.18 -10.64 6.05
C ASP A 105 -1.86 -10.01 4.83
N ALA A 106 -1.83 -10.70 3.69
CA ALA A 106 -2.47 -10.28 2.45
C ALA A 106 -3.97 -9.98 2.66
N LYS A 107 -4.62 -10.67 3.60
CA LYS A 107 -6.05 -10.48 3.91
C LYS A 107 -6.37 -9.14 4.58
N ASN A 108 -5.37 -8.44 5.09
CA ASN A 108 -5.54 -7.16 5.80
C ASN A 108 -5.11 -5.96 4.94
N MET A 109 -4.70 -6.21 3.70
CA MET A 109 -4.39 -5.18 2.72
C MET A 109 -5.69 -4.59 2.15
N MET A 110 -5.75 -3.27 2.06
CA MET A 110 -6.88 -2.53 1.51
C MET A 110 -6.74 -2.33 -0.01
N CYS A 111 -5.83 -3.05 -0.66
CA CYS A 111 -5.64 -3.11 -2.10
C CYS A 111 -5.74 -4.57 -2.52
N ALA A 112 -6.54 -4.90 -3.54
CA ALA A 112 -6.73 -6.29 -3.97
C ALA A 112 -5.56 -6.73 -4.86
N ALA A 113 -4.42 -6.95 -4.20
CA ALA A 113 -3.20 -7.53 -4.74
C ALA A 113 -2.55 -8.40 -3.64
N ASP A 114 -2.02 -9.57 -3.98
CA ASP A 114 -1.29 -10.41 -3.02
C ASP A 114 0.17 -9.94 -2.92
N PRO A 115 0.64 -9.43 -1.76
CA PRO A 115 2.02 -9.00 -1.61
C PRO A 115 3.06 -10.09 -1.84
N ARG A 116 2.66 -11.37 -1.82
CA ARG A 116 3.55 -12.52 -2.07
C ARG A 116 3.86 -12.74 -3.55
N HIS A 117 3.09 -12.15 -4.45
CA HIS A 117 3.35 -12.22 -5.90
C HIS A 117 4.33 -11.15 -6.37
N GLY A 118 4.79 -10.27 -5.47
CA GLY A 118 5.80 -9.28 -5.75
C GLY A 118 6.83 -9.15 -4.64
N ARG A 119 7.55 -8.03 -4.67
CA ARG A 119 8.54 -7.65 -3.67
C ARG A 119 8.19 -6.29 -3.10
N TYR A 120 8.49 -6.05 -1.83
CA TYR A 120 8.44 -4.75 -1.20
C TYR A 120 9.69 -3.97 -1.58
N LEU A 121 9.52 -2.84 -2.25
CA LEU A 121 10.56 -1.85 -2.45
C LEU A 121 10.87 -1.20 -1.10
N THR A 122 9.82 -0.66 -0.47
CA THR A 122 9.89 0.01 0.84
C THR A 122 8.61 -0.26 1.64
N ALA A 123 8.67 -0.12 2.95
CA ALA A 123 7.47 -0.20 3.79
C ALA A 123 7.56 0.71 5.02
N SER A 124 6.42 1.18 5.49
CA SER A 124 6.28 1.89 6.76
C SER A 124 5.25 1.21 7.65
N ALA A 125 5.66 0.97 8.89
CA ALA A 125 4.86 0.39 9.95
C ALA A 125 4.60 1.45 11.02
N MET A 126 3.35 1.90 11.12
CA MET A 126 2.93 2.95 12.04
C MET A 126 2.14 2.35 13.20
N PHE A 127 2.76 2.27 14.37
CA PHE A 127 2.13 1.75 15.57
C PHE A 127 1.54 2.86 16.43
N ARG A 128 0.41 2.56 17.07
CA ARG A 128 -0.29 3.47 17.98
C ARG A 128 -0.66 2.77 19.28
N GLY A 129 -0.50 3.49 20.39
CA GLY A 129 -0.74 3.00 21.75
C GLY A 129 0.56 2.82 22.54
N LYS A 130 0.41 2.53 23.84
CA LYS A 130 1.55 2.34 24.74
C LYS A 130 2.23 1.01 24.48
N MET A 131 3.40 1.03 23.85
CA MET A 131 4.21 -0.15 23.57
C MET A 131 5.70 0.17 23.62
N SER A 132 6.53 -0.88 23.68
CA SER A 132 7.98 -0.76 23.66
C SER A 132 8.48 -0.59 22.22
N THR A 133 9.18 0.50 21.92
CA THR A 133 9.83 0.72 20.62
C THR A 133 10.82 -0.39 20.29
N LYS A 134 11.57 -0.87 21.29
CA LYS A 134 12.47 -2.02 21.15
C LYS A 134 11.75 -3.28 20.67
N GLU A 135 10.58 -3.57 21.24
CA GLU A 135 9.79 -4.75 20.85
C GLU A 135 9.27 -4.61 19.42
N VAL A 136 8.83 -3.40 19.03
CA VAL A 136 8.41 -3.11 17.66
C VAL A 136 9.54 -3.35 16.67
N ASP A 137 10.74 -2.84 16.94
CA ASP A 137 11.89 -3.00 16.05
C ASP A 137 12.32 -4.48 15.95
N GLU A 138 12.34 -5.21 17.07
CA GLU A 138 12.62 -6.66 17.09
C GLU A 138 11.61 -7.44 16.24
N GLN A 139 10.32 -7.12 16.31
CA GLN A 139 9.29 -7.81 15.51
C GLN A 139 9.39 -7.49 14.02
N ILE A 140 9.74 -6.26 13.65
CA ILE A 140 9.93 -5.88 12.24
C ILE A 140 11.12 -6.63 11.65
N ILE A 141 12.26 -6.66 12.36
CA ILE A 141 13.45 -7.40 11.93
C ILE A 141 13.12 -8.89 11.78
N ASN A 142 12.34 -9.46 12.70
CA ASN A 142 11.90 -10.85 12.63
C ASN A 142 11.06 -11.14 11.38
N VAL A 143 10.16 -10.23 10.99
CA VAL A 143 9.37 -10.36 9.75
C VAL A 143 10.27 -10.27 8.53
N GLN A 144 11.18 -9.28 8.47
CA GLN A 144 12.10 -9.13 7.35
C GLN A 144 12.99 -10.36 7.18
N ASN A 145 13.54 -10.91 8.26
CA ASN A 145 14.40 -12.10 8.20
C ASN A 145 13.64 -13.37 7.77
N LYS A 146 12.39 -13.54 8.20
CA LYS A 146 11.57 -14.69 7.80
C LYS A 146 11.12 -14.64 6.35
N ASN A 147 10.94 -13.42 5.84
CA ASN A 147 10.32 -13.13 4.55
C ASN A 147 11.29 -12.43 3.61
N SER A 148 12.61 -12.64 3.76
CA SER A 148 13.64 -11.84 3.10
C SER A 148 13.49 -11.81 1.58
N SER A 149 13.05 -12.92 0.97
CA SER A 149 12.79 -13.03 -0.47
C SER A 149 11.68 -12.10 -1.00
N TYR A 150 10.81 -11.61 -0.12
CA TYR A 150 9.72 -10.69 -0.44
C TYR A 150 10.12 -9.22 -0.26
N PHE A 151 11.35 -8.93 0.18
CA PHE A 151 11.90 -7.59 0.25
C PHE A 151 13.01 -7.47 -0.79
N VAL A 152 13.11 -6.33 -1.46
CA VAL A 152 14.26 -6.10 -2.34
C VAL A 152 15.54 -6.01 -1.52
N GLU A 153 16.60 -6.64 -2.02
CA GLU A 153 17.90 -6.72 -1.33
C GLU A 153 18.77 -5.48 -1.56
N TRP A 154 18.58 -4.81 -2.70
CA TRP A 154 19.33 -3.65 -3.14
C TRP A 154 18.92 -2.35 -2.42
N ILE A 155 17.73 -2.28 -1.81
CA ILE A 155 17.38 -1.20 -0.87
C ILE A 155 17.66 -1.67 0.57
N PRO A 156 18.80 -1.31 1.18
CA PRO A 156 19.08 -1.68 2.55
C PRO A 156 18.13 -0.95 3.52
N ASN A 157 17.70 -1.63 4.58
CA ASN A 157 16.86 -1.07 5.65
C ASN A 157 15.56 -0.40 5.13
N ASN A 158 14.90 -1.06 4.18
CA ASN A 158 13.72 -0.57 3.46
C ASN A 158 12.41 -0.51 4.26
N VAL A 159 12.39 -1.00 5.50
CA VAL A 159 11.23 -0.90 6.40
C VAL A 159 11.49 0.14 7.48
N LYS A 160 10.58 1.10 7.64
CA LYS A 160 10.61 2.12 8.69
C LYS A 160 9.49 1.93 9.70
N SER A 161 9.82 1.93 10.98
CA SER A 161 8.86 1.93 12.08
C SER A 161 8.55 3.35 12.55
N SER A 162 7.35 3.57 13.08
CA SER A 162 6.99 4.78 13.84
C SER A 162 6.04 4.40 14.97
N VAL A 163 6.13 5.12 16.09
CA VAL A 163 5.35 4.81 17.30
C VAL A 163 4.74 6.08 17.88
N CYS A 164 3.41 6.09 17.99
CA CYS A 164 2.65 7.15 18.63
C CYS A 164 1.97 6.64 19.92
N ASP A 165 2.14 7.37 21.02
CA ASP A 165 1.59 6.97 22.32
C ASP A 165 0.06 7.06 22.39
N ILE A 166 -0.58 7.78 21.46
CA ILE A 166 -2.02 8.04 21.46
C ILE A 166 -2.75 7.00 20.60
N PRO A 167 -3.47 6.04 21.22
CA PRO A 167 -4.19 5.01 20.47
C PRO A 167 -5.44 5.59 19.76
N PRO A 168 -5.98 4.89 18.75
CA PRO A 168 -7.25 5.26 18.14
C PRO A 168 -8.44 5.00 19.08
N LYS A 169 -9.58 5.62 18.78
CA LYS A 169 -10.80 5.47 19.58
C LYS A 169 -11.29 4.02 19.55
N GLY A 170 -11.49 3.43 20.74
CA GLY A 170 -12.06 2.08 20.88
C GLY A 170 -11.03 0.94 20.85
N LEU A 171 -9.74 1.23 20.66
CA LEU A 171 -8.66 0.24 20.72
C LEU A 171 -7.56 0.71 21.67
N LYS A 172 -6.87 -0.25 22.29
CA LYS A 172 -5.69 0.06 23.14
C LYS A 172 -4.42 0.19 22.32
N MET A 173 -4.32 -0.58 21.24
CA MET A 173 -3.21 -0.57 20.29
C MET A 173 -3.72 -0.81 18.88
N SER A 174 -3.01 -0.28 17.88
CA SER A 174 -3.23 -0.54 16.46
C SER A 174 -1.94 -0.38 15.69
N SER A 175 -1.88 -0.93 14.49
CA SER A 175 -0.85 -0.65 13.50
C SER A 175 -1.47 -0.28 12.16
N THR A 176 -0.78 0.55 11.40
CA THR A 176 -1.14 0.93 10.04
C THR A 176 0.07 0.68 9.16
N PHE A 177 -0.17 -0.01 8.05
CA PHE A 177 0.83 -0.36 7.07
C PHE A 177 0.75 0.56 5.87
N VAL A 178 1.89 0.97 5.36
CA VAL A 178 2.04 1.61 4.06
C VAL A 178 3.18 0.89 3.36
N GLY A 179 2.88 0.08 2.35
CA GLY A 179 3.86 -0.67 1.58
C GLY A 179 3.95 -0.17 0.16
N ASN A 180 5.17 0.10 -0.31
CA ASN A 180 5.45 0.21 -1.73
C ASN A 180 5.86 -1.18 -2.24
N SER A 181 4.95 -1.87 -2.91
CA SER A 181 5.16 -3.22 -3.41
C SER A 181 4.91 -3.30 -4.90
N THR A 182 5.75 -4.05 -5.60
CA THR A 182 5.57 -4.35 -7.03
C THR A 182 4.30 -5.14 -7.31
N SER A 183 3.72 -5.81 -6.31
CA SER A 183 2.45 -6.54 -6.42
C SER A 183 1.26 -5.62 -6.78
N ILE A 184 1.35 -4.30 -6.55
CA ILE A 184 0.30 -3.36 -6.91
C ILE A 184 -0.03 -3.36 -8.41
N GLN A 185 0.88 -3.85 -9.25
CA GLN A 185 0.65 -4.07 -10.67
C GLN A 185 -0.56 -4.98 -10.96
N GLU A 186 -0.94 -5.89 -10.05
CA GLU A 186 -2.13 -6.73 -10.22
C GLU A 186 -3.41 -5.90 -10.29
N MET A 187 -3.50 -4.85 -9.47
CA MET A 187 -4.62 -3.92 -9.47
C MET A 187 -4.66 -3.14 -10.80
N PHE A 188 -3.52 -2.62 -11.25
CA PHE A 188 -3.43 -1.90 -12.52
C PHE A 188 -3.75 -2.79 -13.72
N ARG A 189 -3.26 -4.04 -13.75
CA ARG A 189 -3.59 -5.03 -14.78
C ARG A 189 -5.09 -5.30 -14.83
N ARG A 190 -5.74 -5.48 -13.67
CA ARG A 190 -7.21 -5.69 -13.60
C ARG A 190 -7.99 -4.50 -14.17
N VAL A 191 -7.60 -3.27 -13.83
CA VAL A 191 -8.24 -2.06 -14.38
C VAL A 191 -7.98 -1.94 -15.89
N SER A 192 -6.76 -2.21 -16.33
CA SER A 192 -6.37 -2.20 -17.76
C SER A 192 -7.20 -3.21 -18.57
N GLU A 193 -7.34 -4.45 -18.09
CA GLU A 193 -8.17 -5.47 -18.77
C GLU A 193 -9.63 -5.06 -18.92
N GLN A 194 -10.23 -4.48 -17.87
CA GLN A 194 -11.60 -3.97 -17.91
C GLN A 194 -11.74 -2.79 -18.89
N PHE A 195 -10.76 -1.88 -18.86
CA PHE A 195 -10.70 -0.75 -19.78
C PHE A 195 -10.61 -1.22 -21.23
N THR A 196 -9.65 -2.09 -21.56
CA THR A 196 -9.45 -2.62 -22.92
C THR A 196 -10.71 -3.33 -23.41
N ALA A 197 -11.40 -4.09 -22.55
CA ALA A 197 -12.64 -4.79 -22.92
C ALA A 197 -13.77 -3.83 -23.32
N MET A 198 -13.89 -2.69 -22.64
CA MET A 198 -14.88 -1.65 -22.92
C MET A 198 -14.47 -0.80 -24.13
N PHE A 199 -13.21 -0.38 -24.19
CA PHE A 199 -12.66 0.50 -25.21
C PHE A 199 -12.64 -0.17 -26.60
N ARG A 200 -12.29 -1.46 -26.69
CA ARG A 200 -12.37 -2.24 -27.95
C ARG A 200 -13.77 -2.25 -28.57
N ARG A 201 -14.82 -2.11 -27.76
CA ARG A 201 -16.22 -2.05 -28.21
C ARG A 201 -16.71 -0.62 -28.43
N LYS A 202 -15.87 0.39 -28.17
CA LYS A 202 -16.23 1.81 -28.12
C LYS A 202 -17.46 2.07 -27.24
N ALA A 203 -17.64 1.26 -26.19
CA ALA A 203 -18.79 1.36 -25.32
C ALA A 203 -18.71 2.65 -24.48
N PHE A 204 -19.80 3.43 -24.48
CA PHE A 204 -19.89 4.72 -23.77
C PHE A 204 -18.90 5.82 -24.20
N LEU A 205 -18.12 5.61 -25.29
CA LEU A 205 -17.10 6.56 -25.73
C LEU A 205 -17.67 7.94 -26.08
N HIS A 206 -18.88 7.98 -26.65
CA HIS A 206 -19.57 9.22 -27.05
C HIS A 206 -19.82 10.21 -25.90
N TRP A 207 -19.89 9.73 -24.65
CA TRP A 207 -20.04 10.61 -23.49
C TRP A 207 -18.78 11.46 -23.24
N TYR A 208 -17.61 10.96 -23.65
CA TYR A 208 -16.33 11.65 -23.46
C TYR A 208 -15.99 12.49 -24.68
N THR A 209 -16.15 11.93 -25.88
CA THR A 209 -15.88 12.69 -27.13
C THR A 209 -16.89 13.82 -27.35
N GLY A 210 -18.11 13.69 -26.81
CA GLY A 210 -19.11 14.77 -26.79
C GLY A 210 -18.70 15.98 -25.94
N GLU A 211 -17.86 15.77 -24.92
CA GLU A 211 -17.31 16.83 -24.06
C GLU A 211 -15.96 17.37 -24.55
N GLY A 212 -15.49 16.90 -25.71
CA GLY A 212 -14.31 17.42 -26.40
C GLY A 212 -13.01 16.61 -26.25
N MET A 213 -13.04 15.43 -25.63
CA MET A 213 -11.88 14.53 -25.60
C MET A 213 -11.67 13.83 -26.94
N ASP A 214 -10.42 13.58 -27.32
CA ASP A 214 -10.06 12.72 -28.46
C ASP A 214 -9.99 11.23 -28.04
N GLU A 215 -10.33 10.32 -28.94
CA GLU A 215 -10.09 8.87 -28.78
C GLU A 215 -8.59 8.57 -28.60
N MET A 216 -7.71 9.42 -29.15
CA MET A 216 -6.27 9.31 -28.95
C MET A 216 -5.87 9.43 -27.45
N GLU A 217 -6.54 10.29 -26.68
CA GLU A 217 -6.26 10.47 -25.24
C GLU A 217 -6.51 9.17 -24.44
N PHE A 218 -7.46 8.35 -24.87
CA PHE A 218 -7.71 7.04 -24.28
C PHE A 218 -6.58 6.06 -24.54
N THR A 219 -6.00 6.12 -25.74
CA THR A 219 -4.89 5.25 -26.14
C THR A 219 -3.61 5.65 -25.42
N GLU A 220 -3.36 6.95 -25.26
CA GLU A 220 -2.25 7.48 -24.46
C GLU A 220 -2.36 7.06 -23.00
N ALA A 221 -3.55 7.16 -22.40
CA ALA A 221 -3.79 6.73 -21.03
C ALA A 221 -3.59 5.22 -20.85
N GLU A 222 -4.04 4.39 -21.81
CA GLU A 222 -3.82 2.94 -21.80
C GLU A 222 -2.33 2.60 -21.91
N SER A 223 -1.60 3.27 -22.80
CA SER A 223 -0.15 3.11 -22.95
C SER A 223 0.58 3.45 -21.65
N ASN A 224 0.33 4.62 -21.07
CA ASN A 224 1.00 5.06 -19.85
C ASN A 224 0.73 4.12 -18.66
N MET A 225 -0.47 3.53 -18.60
CA MET A 225 -0.80 2.52 -17.57
C MET A 225 0.01 1.24 -17.78
N ASN A 226 0.14 0.78 -19.01
CA ASN A 226 0.92 -0.42 -19.33
C ASN A 226 2.41 -0.19 -19.09
N ASP A 227 2.93 1.00 -19.38
CA ASP A 227 4.32 1.38 -19.08
C ASP A 227 4.58 1.36 -17.57
N LEU A 228 3.65 1.88 -16.75
CA LEU A 228 3.75 1.80 -15.28
C LEU A 228 3.78 0.34 -14.78
N VAL A 229 2.96 -0.53 -15.37
CA VAL A 229 2.97 -1.97 -15.04
C VAL A 229 4.30 -2.61 -15.42
N ALA A 230 4.87 -2.25 -16.57
CA ALA A 230 6.17 -2.74 -17.00
C ALA A 230 7.30 -2.28 -16.07
N GLU A 231 7.28 -1.02 -15.61
CA GLU A 231 8.23 -0.50 -14.62
C GLU A 231 8.17 -1.31 -13.31
N TYR A 232 6.98 -1.56 -12.76
CA TYR A 232 6.85 -2.41 -11.56
C TYR A 232 7.38 -3.82 -11.78
N GLN A 233 7.19 -4.40 -12.97
CA GLN A 233 7.71 -5.72 -13.31
C GLN A 233 9.24 -5.72 -13.40
N GLN A 234 9.85 -4.70 -14.00
CA GLN A 234 11.30 -4.55 -14.10
C GLN A 234 11.95 -4.58 -12.71
N TYR A 235 11.47 -3.78 -11.77
CA TYR A 235 12.03 -3.75 -10.41
C TYR A 235 11.68 -4.97 -9.56
N GLN A 236 10.63 -5.71 -9.93
CA GLN A 236 10.33 -6.98 -9.27
C GLN A 236 11.38 -8.05 -9.61
N ASP A 237 11.82 -8.07 -10.87
CA ASP A 237 12.76 -9.05 -11.40
C ASP A 237 14.23 -8.62 -11.19
N ALA A 238 14.48 -7.35 -10.92
CA ALA A 238 15.79 -6.80 -10.61
C ALA A 238 16.46 -7.49 -9.40
N THR A 239 17.76 -7.72 -9.55
CA THR A 239 18.67 -8.27 -8.53
C THR A 239 19.71 -7.22 -8.13
N ALA A 240 20.43 -7.45 -7.03
CA ALA A 240 21.49 -6.52 -6.61
C ALA A 240 22.62 -6.35 -7.65
N GLU A 241 22.82 -7.33 -8.55
CA GLU A 241 23.84 -7.24 -9.61
C GLU A 241 23.41 -6.31 -10.75
N ASP A 242 22.09 -6.08 -10.92
CA ASP A 242 21.56 -5.25 -12.00
C ASP A 242 21.60 -3.74 -11.64
N GLU A 243 21.64 -3.38 -10.34
CA GLU A 243 21.64 -1.98 -9.87
C GLU A 243 22.91 -1.21 -10.28
N ASP A 244 24.07 -1.88 -10.28
CA ASP A 244 25.35 -1.28 -10.69
C ASP A 244 25.32 -0.82 -12.18
N GLU A 245 24.56 -1.51 -13.04
CA GLU A 245 24.39 -1.11 -14.46
C GLU A 245 23.37 0.06 -14.60
N TYR A 246 22.30 0.09 -13.80
CA TYR A 246 21.27 1.15 -13.86
C TYR A 246 21.72 2.49 -13.26
N GLU A 247 22.60 2.47 -12.26
CA GLU A 247 23.25 3.69 -11.77
C GLU A 247 24.16 4.27 -12.87
N GLU A 248 24.98 3.45 -13.53
CA GLU A 248 25.85 3.91 -14.64
C GLU A 248 25.06 4.52 -15.81
N GLU A 249 23.94 3.91 -16.24
CA GLU A 249 23.10 4.49 -17.32
C GLU A 249 22.48 5.85 -16.95
N ASN A 250 22.04 6.05 -15.70
CA ASN A 250 21.49 7.34 -15.24
C ASN A 250 22.56 8.44 -15.08
N TYR A 251 23.84 8.07 -14.88
CA TYR A 251 24.95 9.02 -14.90
C TYR A 251 25.38 9.39 -16.32
N GLU A 252 25.16 8.53 -17.32
CA GLU A 252 25.48 8.83 -18.73
C GLU A 252 24.42 9.68 -19.44
N GLU A 253 23.17 9.72 -18.94
CA GLU A 253 22.10 10.57 -19.48
C GLU A 253 21.99 11.99 -18.86
N ASN A 254 22.89 12.39 -17.95
CA ASN A 254 22.94 13.74 -17.33
C ASN A 254 24.10 14.63 -17.82
#